data_AF-A0A7C8EI72-F1
#
_entry.id   AF-A0A7C8EI72-F1
#
_cell.length_a   1.000
_cell.length_b   1.000
_cell.length_c   1.000
_cell.angle_alpha   90.00
_cell.angle_beta   90.00
_cell.angle_gamma   90.00
#
_symmetry.space_group_name_H-M   'P 1'
#
loop_
_entity.id
_entity.type
_entity.pdbx_description
1 polymer ?
#
loop_
_entity_poly.entity_id
_entity_poly.type
_entity_poly.pdbx_seq_one_letter_code
_entity_poly.pdbx_strand_id
1 'polypeptide(L)' 'MDLVLNATDVIVGFHPAGYRIDKTASPMNRYTKWDIIESHWCNPKPVCFDSLPQNGWIAKDRFDWDKVNKLTE' A
#
# COMPACT_ATOMS: atom_id res chain seq x y z
N MET A 1 -16.00 -10.49 -1.50
CA MET A 1 -16.25 -9.14 -2.04
C MET A 1 -15.10 -8.29 -1.57
N ASP A 2 -14.13 -8.01 -2.45
CA ASP A 2 -13.04 -7.10 -2.14
C ASP A 2 -13.64 -5.71 -1.89
N LEU A 3 -13.67 -5.31 -0.61
CA LEU A 3 -14.25 -4.05 -0.20
C LEU A 3 -13.31 -2.94 -0.69
N VAL A 4 -13.67 -2.33 -1.80
CA VAL A 4 -12.94 -1.19 -2.35
C VAL A 4 -13.13 0.00 -1.40
N LEU A 5 -12.05 0.41 -0.75
CA LEU A 5 -12.06 1.46 0.26
C LEU A 5 -11.60 2.81 -0.31
N ASN A 6 -11.95 3.88 0.40
CA ASN A 6 -11.41 5.21 0.12
C ASN A 6 -10.05 5.41 0.80
N ALA A 7 -9.19 6.24 0.22
CA ALA A 7 -7.88 6.57 0.77
C ALA A 7 -7.95 7.12 2.21
N THR A 8 -9.01 7.87 2.52
CA THR A 8 -9.26 8.44 3.85
C THR A 8 -9.49 7.37 4.91
N ASP A 9 -10.12 6.26 4.53
CA ASP A 9 -10.55 5.19 5.44
C ASP A 9 -9.44 4.15 5.64
N VAL A 10 -8.47 4.10 4.72
CA VAL A 10 -7.34 3.17 4.79
C VAL A 10 -6.34 3.61 5.86
N ILE A 11 -6.06 2.74 6.82
CA ILE A 11 -4.96 2.92 7.79
C ILE A 11 -3.68 2.31 7.23
N VAL A 12 -3.73 1.05 6.81
CA VAL A 12 -2.66 0.35 6.09
C VAL A 12 -3.28 -0.32 4.87
N GLY A 13 -2.69 -0.15 3.70
CA GLY A 13 -3.25 -0.72 2.48
C GLY A 13 -2.43 -0.37 1.25
N PHE A 14 -2.84 -0.95 0.12
CA PHE A 14 -2.20 -0.71 -1.16
C PHE A 14 -3.25 -0.54 -2.26
N HIS A 15 -2.83 0.14 -3.32
CA HIS A 15 -3.62 0.36 -4.53
C HIS A 15 -2.87 -0.31 -5.70
N PRO A 16 -3.58 -1.04 -6.59
CA PRO A 16 -2.96 -1.76 -7.72
C PRO A 16 -2.18 -0.86 -8.69
N ALA A 17 -2.47 0.45 -8.70
CA ALA A 17 -1.69 1.44 -9.44
C ALA A 17 -0.30 1.78 -8.82
N GLY A 18 0.18 0.99 -7.86
CA GLY A 18 1.50 1.17 -7.24
C GLY A 18 1.50 2.19 -6.10
N TYR A 19 0.39 2.37 -5.38
CA TYR A 19 0.37 3.25 -4.20
C TYR A 19 0.25 2.43 -2.92
N ARG A 20 0.85 2.95 -1.84
CA ARG A 20 0.75 2.39 -0.49
C ARG A 20 0.40 3.48 0.50
N ILE A 21 -0.57 3.17 1.36
CA ILE A 21 -0.90 3.95 2.55
C ILE A 21 -0.45 3.15 3.77
N ASP A 22 0.28 3.80 4.66
CA ASP A 22 0.68 3.26 5.95
C ASP A 22 0.70 4.38 7.00
N LYS A 23 -0.47 4.70 7.55
CA LYS A 23 -0.63 5.73 8.59
C LYS A 23 0.05 5.36 9.91
N THR A 24 0.47 4.09 10.08
CA THR A 24 1.23 3.63 11.25
C THR A 24 2.74 3.89 11.11
N ALA A 25 3.22 4.10 9.89
CA ALA A 25 4.60 4.48 9.63
C ALA A 25 4.89 5.96 9.95
N SER A 26 6.18 6.30 9.96
CA SER A 26 6.66 7.67 10.10
C SER A 26 6.01 8.60 9.05
N PRO A 27 5.81 9.90 9.34
CA PRO A 27 5.12 10.84 8.45
C PRO A 27 5.60 10.81 6.99
N MET A 28 6.91 10.67 6.76
CA MET A 28 7.50 10.60 5.42
C MET A 28 7.13 9.33 4.63
N ASN A 29 6.75 8.25 5.31
CA ASN A 29 6.45 6.96 4.72
C ASN A 29 4.94 6.65 4.68
N ARG A 30 4.09 7.60 5.13
CA ARG A 30 2.64 7.38 5.19
C ARG A 30 2.03 7.14 3.83
N TYR A 31 2.52 7.85 2.82
CA TYR A 31 2.00 7.81 1.46
C TYR A 31 3.17 7.64 0.52
N THR A 32 3.25 6.48 -0.10
CA THR A 32 4.35 6.17 -1.02
C THR A 32 3.81 5.66 -2.34
N LYS A 33 4.44 6.09 -3.43
CA LYS A 33 4.28 5.50 -4.75
C LYS A 33 5.47 4.59 -5.03
N TRP A 34 5.19 3.43 -5.58
CA TRP A 34 6.15 2.41 -5.94
C TRP A 34 5.97 2.09 -7.42
N ASP A 35 7.09 1.83 -8.08
CA ASP A 35 7.09 1.30 -9.43
C ASP A 35 6.88 -0.22 -9.33
N ILE A 36 5.92 -0.77 -10.11
CA ILE A 36 5.67 -2.21 -10.17
C ILE A 36 6.34 -2.74 -11.44
N ILE A 37 7.48 -3.41 -11.29
CA ILE A 37 8.26 -4.01 -12.38
C ILE A 37 8.19 -5.52 -12.20
N GLU A 38 7.64 -6.25 -13.16
CA GLU A 38 7.51 -7.72 -13.09
C GLU A 38 6.83 -8.23 -11.80
N SER A 39 5.84 -7.50 -11.28
CA SER A 39 5.17 -7.76 -9.99
C SER A 39 6.00 -7.44 -8.74
N HIS A 40 7.21 -6.92 -8.89
CA HIS A 40 8.04 -6.42 -7.80
C HIS A 40 7.82 -4.93 -7.58
N TRP A 41 7.61 -4.55 -6.32
CA TRP A 41 7.45 -3.16 -5.91
C TRP A 41 8.83 -2.57 -5.62
N CYS A 42 9.23 -1.55 -6.37
CA CYS A 42 10.55 -0.90 -6.28
C CYS A 42 10.43 0.63 -6.21
N ASN A 43 11.54 1.31 -5.87
CA ASN A 43 11.66 2.77 -5.85
C ASN A 43 10.56 3.52 -5.07
N PRO A 44 10.43 3.32 -3.74
CA PRO A 44 9.47 4.06 -2.95
C PRO A 44 9.74 5.56 -3.04
N LYS A 45 8.74 6.32 -3.49
CA LYS A 45 8.75 7.78 -3.51
C LYS A 45 7.66 8.31 -2.59
N PRO A 46 7.97 9.21 -1.64
CA PRO A 46 6.95 9.86 -0.84
C PRO A 46 6.06 10.71 -1.75
N VAL A 47 4.75 10.65 -1.53
CA VAL A 47 3.74 11.45 -2.27
C VAL A 47 2.80 12.16 -1.31
N CYS A 48 2.14 13.20 -1.79
CA CYS A 48 1.08 13.85 -1.02
C CYS A 48 -0.21 13.01 -1.06
N PHE A 49 -1.04 13.15 -0.03
CA PHE A 49 -2.35 12.49 0.01
C PHE A 49 -3.23 12.86 -1.20
N ASP A 50 -3.14 14.11 -1.67
CA ASP A 50 -3.91 14.59 -2.83
C ASP A 50 -3.49 13.94 -4.15
N SER A 51 -2.28 13.37 -4.22
CA SER A 51 -1.78 12.65 -5.40
C SER A 51 -2.19 11.17 -5.42
N LEU A 52 -2.87 10.71 -4.38
CA LEU A 52 -3.35 9.34 -4.25
C LEU A 52 -4.69 9.15 -4.97
N PRO A 53 -4.95 7.96 -5.54
CA PRO A 53 -6.31 7.56 -5.91
C PRO A 53 -7.24 7.71 -4.71
N GLN A 54 -8.43 8.30 -4.88
CA GLN A 54 -9.34 8.49 -3.75
C GLN A 54 -10.10 7.22 -3.38
N ASN A 55 -10.29 6.31 -4.33
CA ASN A 55 -10.94 5.00 -4.17
C ASN A 55 -10.03 3.91 -4.77
N GLY A 56 -10.50 2.65 -4.79
CA GLY A 56 -9.73 1.54 -5.36
C GLY A 56 -8.79 0.86 -4.37
N TRP A 57 -8.87 1.21 -3.08
CA TRP A 57 -7.92 0.72 -2.08
C TRP A 57 -8.27 -0.64 -1.53
N ILE A 58 -7.22 -1.43 -1.33
CA ILE A 58 -7.27 -2.71 -0.65
C ILE A 58 -6.66 -2.49 0.73
N ALA A 59 -7.50 -2.40 1.76
CA ALA A 59 -7.00 -2.34 3.13
C ALA A 59 -6.40 -3.68 3.55
N LYS A 60 -5.33 -3.59 4.33
CA LYS A 60 -4.72 -4.71 5.03
C LYS A 60 -4.79 -4.39 6.51
N ASP A 61 -5.36 -5.30 7.31
CA ASP A 61 -5.35 -5.15 8.77
C ASP A 61 -3.92 -5.11 9.33
N ARG A 62 -3.00 -5.90 8.74
CA ARG A 62 -1.55 -5.90 9.02
C ARG A 62 -0.78 -6.35 7.77
N PHE A 63 0.33 -5.70 7.45
CA PHE A 63 1.33 -6.28 6.54
C PHE A 63 2.09 -7.36 7.32
N ASP A 64 1.57 -8.59 7.32
CA ASP A 64 2.33 -9.76 7.76
C ASP A 64 3.44 -10.02 6.73
N TRP A 65 4.59 -9.37 6.92
CA TRP A 65 5.83 -9.71 6.23
C TRP A 65 6.22 -11.19 6.45
N ASP A 66 5.74 -11.80 7.55
CA ASP A 66 6.06 -13.16 7.97
C ASP A 66 5.44 -14.26 7.08
N LYS A 67 4.33 -13.97 6.38
CA LYS A 67 3.65 -14.98 5.53
C LYS A 67 4.27 -15.17 4.15
N VAL A 68 5.13 -14.27 3.70
CA VAL A 68 5.81 -14.43 2.40
C VAL A 68 6.93 -15.47 2.48
N ASN A 69 7.42 -15.80 3.68
CA ASN A 69 8.56 -16.70 3.87
C ASN A 69 8.17 -18.17 4.17
N LYS A 70 6.88 -18.55 4.09
CA LYS A 70 6.42 -19.91 4.42
C LYS A 70 5.75 -20.67 3.25
N LEU A 71 5.89 -20.20 2.01
CA LEU A 71 5.46 -20.95 0.82
C LEU A 71 6.61 -21.67 0.10
N THR A 72 7.79 -21.72 0.72
CA THR A 72 8.91 -22.56 0.32
C THR A 72 9.39 -23.31 1.55
N GLU A 73 8.75 -24.44 1.85
CA GLU A 73 9.35 -25.65 2.43
C GLU A 73 8.36 -26.81 2.32
#